data_AF-A0A523QJA1-F1
#
_entry.id   AF-A0A523QJA1-F1
#
_cell.length_a   1.000
_cell.length_b   1.000
_cell.length_c   1.000
_cell.angle_alpha   90.00
_cell.angle_beta   90.00
_cell.angle_gamma   90.00
#
_symmetry.space_group_name_H-M   'P 1'
#
loop_
_entity.id
_entity.type
_entity.pdbx_description
1 polymer ?
#
loop_
_entity_poly.entity_id
_entity_poly.type
_entity_poly.pdbx_seq_one_letter_code
_entity_poly.pdbx_strand_id
1 'polypeptide(L)'
;PRYGKIRVTSDPSQARVFLDGTYRGRTPITIGDVTVGEHQIKVTKDDYYDWSETVVVRSNRTTTVLARLDRIPRTGSISVNSSPRHARVFVDGIERGTTPLTITDIDAGWHQVVIIKERYRAYLEDVHVEAGEELDIEVDLRRI
;
A
#
# COMPACT_ATOMS: atom_id res chain seq x y z
N PRO A 1 19.71 10.98 -37.16
CA PRO A 1 18.54 10.68 -36.30
C PRO A 1 17.98 11.98 -35.70
N ARG A 2 16.66 12.05 -35.48
CA ARG A 2 16.02 13.18 -34.79
C ARG A 2 15.88 12.84 -33.32
N TYR A 3 16.13 13.83 -32.45
CA TYR A 3 16.15 13.64 -31.00
C TYR A 3 15.25 14.64 -30.28
N GLY A 4 14.76 14.25 -29.12
CA GLY A 4 14.06 15.08 -28.15
C GLY A 4 14.57 14.81 -26.74
N LYS A 5 13.82 15.29 -25.75
CA LYS A 5 14.11 15.10 -24.32
C LYS A 5 12.87 14.57 -23.61
N ILE A 6 13.08 13.85 -22.50
CA ILE A 6 12.01 13.48 -21.58
C ILE A 6 12.35 14.02 -20.19
N ARG A 7 11.48 14.82 -19.60
CA ARG A 7 11.57 15.23 -18.19
C ARG A 7 10.65 14.35 -17.36
N VAL A 8 11.21 13.60 -16.43
CA VAL A 8 10.45 12.70 -15.54
C VAL A 8 10.52 13.22 -14.11
N THR A 9 9.35 13.40 -13.50
CA THR A 9 9.16 13.69 -12.07
C THR A 9 8.32 12.60 -11.44
N SER A 10 8.42 12.40 -10.13
CA SER A 10 7.53 11.49 -9.42
C SER A 10 7.11 12.01 -8.06
N ASP A 11 5.99 11.48 -7.58
CA ASP A 11 5.51 11.60 -6.22
C ASP A 11 5.29 10.20 -5.63
N PRO A 12 6.07 9.77 -4.62
CA PRO A 12 7.19 10.49 -4.00
C PRO A 12 8.41 10.67 -4.92
N SER A 13 9.26 11.63 -4.61
CA SER A 13 10.50 11.92 -5.35
C SER A 13 11.59 10.85 -5.16
N GLN A 14 12.70 10.95 -5.88
CA GLN A 14 13.85 10.02 -5.79
C GLN A 14 13.49 8.56 -6.17
N ALA A 15 12.56 8.39 -7.12
CA ALA A 15 12.24 7.08 -7.70
C ALA A 15 13.19 6.76 -8.86
N ARG A 16 13.56 5.49 -9.05
CA ARG A 16 14.44 5.05 -10.15
C ARG A 16 13.67 5.16 -11.47
N VAL A 17 14.30 5.70 -12.51
CA VAL A 17 13.72 5.89 -13.84
C VAL A 17 14.43 4.99 -14.85
N PHE A 18 13.64 4.26 -15.63
CA PHE A 18 14.08 3.43 -16.73
C PHE A 18 13.43 3.94 -18.03
N LEU A 19 14.23 4.03 -19.09
CA LEU A 19 13.79 4.33 -20.45
C LEU A 19 14.08 3.11 -21.31
N ASP A 20 13.03 2.49 -21.85
CA ASP A 20 13.09 1.26 -22.65
C ASP A 20 13.87 0.15 -21.93
N GLY A 21 13.56 -0.04 -20.65
CA GLY A 21 14.22 -1.01 -19.77
C GLY A 21 15.61 -0.61 -19.28
N THR A 22 16.21 0.47 -19.78
CA THR A 22 17.56 0.91 -19.38
C THR A 22 17.49 1.95 -18.26
N TYR A 23 18.20 1.72 -17.15
CA TYR A 23 18.27 2.67 -16.03
C TYR A 23 18.90 4.01 -16.46
N ARG A 24 18.26 5.13 -16.10
CA ARG A 24 18.72 6.49 -16.44
C ARG A 24 19.06 7.37 -15.25
N GLY A 25 18.61 7.00 -14.04
CA GLY A 25 18.82 7.80 -12.83
C GLY A 25 17.59 7.82 -11.94
N ARG A 26 17.45 8.89 -11.14
CA ARG A 26 16.32 9.07 -10.23
C ARG A 26 15.56 10.36 -10.50
N THR A 27 14.26 10.38 -10.24
CA THR A 27 13.44 11.59 -10.33
C THR A 27 13.85 12.65 -9.29
N PRO A 28 13.81 13.94 -9.64
CA PRO A 28 13.54 14.49 -10.96
C PRO A 28 14.75 14.32 -11.91
N ILE A 29 14.51 13.92 -13.15
CA ILE A 29 15.56 13.79 -14.18
C ILE A 29 15.08 14.30 -15.53
N THR A 30 16.00 14.84 -16.34
CA THR A 30 15.78 15.11 -17.76
C THR A 30 16.72 14.24 -18.58
N ILE A 31 16.15 13.33 -19.37
CA ILE A 31 16.88 12.43 -20.26
C ILE A 31 16.99 13.11 -21.62
N GLY A 32 18.23 13.38 -22.06
CA GLY A 32 18.53 13.96 -23.36
C GLY A 32 18.71 12.90 -24.45
N ASP A 33 18.84 13.37 -25.69
CA ASP A 33 19.19 12.57 -26.87
C ASP A 33 18.32 11.31 -27.07
N VAL A 34 17.03 11.42 -26.71
CA VAL A 34 16.05 10.35 -26.91
C VAL A 34 15.56 10.41 -28.35
N THR A 35 15.56 9.27 -29.04
CA THR A 35 15.10 9.20 -30.43
C THR A 35 13.63 9.64 -30.55
N VAL A 36 13.26 10.20 -31.70
CA VAL A 36 11.85 10.49 -31.99
C VAL A 36 11.10 9.18 -32.20
N GLY A 37 9.98 9.01 -31.50
CA GLY A 37 9.20 7.77 -31.52
C GLY A 37 8.48 7.51 -30.20
N GLU A 38 7.88 6.32 -30.08
CA GLU A 38 7.34 5.82 -28.82
C GLU A 38 8.45 5.24 -27.95
N HIS A 39 8.37 5.54 -26.66
CA HIS A 39 9.33 5.13 -25.66
C HIS A 39 8.60 4.73 -24.38
N GLN A 40 9.01 3.63 -23.75
CA GLN A 40 8.44 3.20 -22.48
C GLN A 40 9.22 3.81 -21.33
N ILE A 41 8.54 4.55 -20.47
CA ILE A 41 9.07 5.00 -19.18
C ILE A 41 8.55 4.05 -18.11
N LYS A 42 9.48 3.51 -17.31
CA LYS A 42 9.16 2.79 -16.08
C LYS A 42 9.77 3.53 -14.90
N VAL A 43 8.98 3.73 -13.84
CA VAL A 43 9.41 4.38 -12.61
C VAL A 43 9.17 3.41 -11.45
N THR A 44 10.21 3.15 -10.67
CA THR A 44 10.16 2.18 -9.55
C THR A 44 10.65 2.84 -8.27
N LYS A 45 10.05 2.50 -7.14
CA LYS A 45 10.54 2.91 -5.83
C LYS A 45 10.26 1.80 -4.81
N ASP A 46 11.17 1.61 -3.88
CA ASP A 46 11.01 0.62 -2.81
C ASP A 46 9.73 0.93 -2.03
N ASP A 47 8.91 -0.09 -1.78
CA ASP A 47 7.57 -0.03 -1.14
C ASP A 47 6.46 0.60 -1.97
N TYR A 48 6.64 0.75 -3.27
CA TYR A 48 5.61 1.27 -4.18
C TYR A 48 5.42 0.31 -5.34
N TYR A 49 4.20 0.31 -5.90
CA TYR A 49 3.93 -0.37 -7.15
C TYR A 49 4.72 0.30 -8.28
N ASP A 50 5.21 -0.53 -9.21
CA ASP A 50 5.87 -0.05 -10.41
C ASP A 50 4.89 0.76 -11.27
N TRP A 51 5.32 1.94 -11.70
CA TRP A 51 4.55 2.77 -12.62
C TRP A 51 5.16 2.69 -14.01
N SER A 52 4.33 2.67 -15.06
CA SER A 52 4.81 2.67 -16.45
C SER A 52 3.87 3.39 -17.39
N GLU A 53 4.43 4.08 -18.38
CA GLU A 53 3.69 4.79 -19.43
C GLU A 53 4.50 4.78 -20.73
N THR A 54 3.82 4.63 -21.86
CA THR A 54 4.42 4.84 -23.19
C THR A 54 4.23 6.30 -23.59
N VAL A 55 5.33 6.97 -23.91
CA VAL A 55 5.32 8.39 -24.30
C VAL A 55 5.86 8.59 -25.71
N VAL A 56 5.33 9.59 -26.41
CA VAL A 56 5.79 9.96 -27.75
C VAL A 56 6.80 11.11 -27.65
N VAL A 57 8.03 10.87 -28.08
CA VAL A 57 9.10 11.87 -28.16
C VAL A 57 9.06 12.54 -29.52
N ARG A 58 9.09 13.87 -29.53
CA ARG A 58 9.10 14.69 -30.74
C ARG A 58 10.42 15.46 -30.86
N SER A 59 10.87 15.68 -32.10
CA SER A 59 12.14 16.34 -32.39
C SER A 59 12.22 17.71 -31.74
N ASN A 60 13.35 18.04 -31.09
CA ASN A 60 13.62 19.32 -30.43
C ASN A 60 12.56 19.73 -29.38
N ARG A 61 11.79 18.77 -28.84
CA ARG A 61 10.82 19.01 -27.76
C ARG A 61 11.21 18.26 -26.49
N THR A 62 10.70 18.75 -25.37
CA THR A 62 10.74 18.05 -24.09
C THR A 62 9.36 17.49 -23.80
N THR A 63 9.23 16.18 -23.71
CA THR A 63 8.04 15.49 -23.20
C THR A 63 8.13 15.44 -21.67
N THR A 64 7.07 15.82 -20.96
CA THR A 64 7.05 15.82 -19.49
C THR A 64 6.19 14.68 -18.98
N VAL A 65 6.69 13.95 -17.99
CA VAL A 65 6.03 12.80 -17.35
C VAL A 65 5.99 13.01 -15.85
N LEU A 66 4.82 12.81 -15.25
CA LEU A 66 4.63 12.79 -13.80
C LEU A 66 4.13 11.41 -13.38
N ALA A 67 5.01 10.62 -12.75
CA ALA A 67 4.67 9.34 -12.16
C ALA A 67 4.17 9.53 -10.72
N ARG A 68 2.87 9.30 -10.48
CA ARG A 68 2.33 9.18 -9.12
C ARG A 68 2.38 7.71 -8.74
N LEU A 69 3.09 7.38 -7.67
CA LEU A 69 3.29 6.00 -7.24
C LEU A 69 2.38 5.69 -6.05
N ASP A 70 1.70 4.55 -6.13
CA ASP A 70 0.90 4.04 -5.03
C ASP A 70 1.77 3.16 -4.13
N ARG A 71 1.71 3.43 -2.82
CA ARG A 71 2.47 2.67 -1.82
C ARG A 71 1.87 1.28 -1.69
N ILE A 72 2.70 0.25 -1.63
CA ILE A 72 2.28 -1.12 -1.33
C ILE A 72 1.87 -1.17 0.16
N PRO A 73 0.61 -1.52 0.48
CA PRO A 73 0.19 -1.71 1.86
C PRO A 73 1.04 -2.80 2.53
N ARG A 74 1.39 -2.60 3.80
CA ARG A 74 2.05 -3.62 4.64
C ARG A 74 1.21 -4.02 5.84
N THR A 75 0.13 -3.28 6.06
CA THR A 75 -0.79 -3.43 7.18
C THR A 75 -2.20 -3.55 6.64
N GLY A 76 -3.07 -4.25 7.37
CA GLY A 76 -4.52 -4.28 7.18
C GLY A 76 -5.25 -3.69 8.39
N SER A 77 -6.55 -3.93 8.46
CA SER A 77 -7.38 -3.61 9.61
C SER A 77 -8.20 -4.82 10.08
N ILE A 78 -8.62 -4.78 11.35
CA ILE A 78 -9.56 -5.74 11.91
C ILE A 78 -10.76 -4.95 12.47
N SER A 79 -11.96 -5.25 11.97
CA SER A 79 -13.23 -4.74 12.45
C SER A 79 -13.85 -5.78 13.37
N VAL A 80 -14.06 -5.42 14.64
CA VAL A 80 -14.52 -6.36 15.68
C VAL A 80 -15.86 -5.92 16.25
N ASN A 81 -16.86 -6.76 16.05
CA ASN A 81 -18.20 -6.61 16.61
C ASN A 81 -18.50 -7.77 17.57
N SER A 82 -19.17 -7.47 18.69
CA SER A 82 -19.61 -8.52 19.61
C SER A 82 -20.99 -8.29 20.19
N SER A 83 -21.65 -9.39 20.53
CA SER A 83 -22.83 -9.44 21.37
C SER A 83 -22.52 -10.20 22.67
N PRO A 84 -22.67 -9.59 23.86
CA PRO A 84 -23.01 -8.19 24.07
C PRO A 84 -21.88 -7.24 23.64
N ARG A 85 -22.25 -5.98 23.41
CA ARG A 85 -21.31 -4.88 23.11
C ARG A 85 -20.43 -4.56 24.32
N HIS A 86 -19.40 -3.74 24.08
CA HIS A 86 -18.43 -3.29 25.07
C HIS A 86 -17.61 -4.43 25.67
N ALA A 87 -17.23 -5.42 24.85
CA ALA A 87 -16.24 -6.43 25.20
C ALA A 87 -14.85 -5.90 24.90
N ARG A 88 -13.88 -6.14 25.79
CA ARG A 88 -12.49 -5.72 25.61
C ARG A 88 -11.86 -6.56 24.50
N VAL A 89 -11.16 -5.91 23.58
CA VAL A 89 -10.49 -6.54 22.43
C VAL A 89 -8.99 -6.42 22.62
N PHE A 90 -8.30 -7.53 22.49
CA PHE A 90 -6.84 -7.61 22.49
C PHE A 90 -6.38 -8.21 21.16
N VAL A 91 -5.29 -7.68 20.64
CA VAL A 91 -4.57 -8.24 19.49
C VAL A 91 -3.14 -8.47 19.92
N ASP A 92 -2.67 -9.72 19.84
CA ASP A 92 -1.36 -10.17 20.31
C ASP A 92 -1.07 -9.79 21.77
N GLY A 93 -2.09 -9.90 22.62
CA GLY A 93 -2.01 -9.58 24.05
C GLY A 93 -2.05 -8.07 24.37
N ILE A 94 -2.08 -7.18 23.37
CA ILE A 94 -2.19 -5.74 23.56
C ILE A 94 -3.67 -5.33 23.49
N GLU A 95 -4.18 -4.67 24.53
CA GLU A 95 -5.54 -4.13 24.53
C GLU A 95 -5.69 -3.00 23.51
N ARG A 96 -6.68 -3.13 22.62
CA ARG A 96 -6.96 -2.17 21.56
C ARG A 96 -8.19 -1.29 21.84
N GLY A 97 -9.08 -1.74 22.71
CA GLY A 97 -10.29 -1.01 23.09
C GLY A 97 -11.46 -1.94 23.37
N THR A 98 -12.69 -1.48 23.13
CA THR A 98 -13.90 -2.28 23.34
C THR A 98 -14.82 -2.29 22.12
N THR A 99 -15.49 -3.41 21.86
CA THR A 99 -16.42 -3.56 20.73
C THR A 99 -17.63 -2.60 20.81
N PRO A 100 -18.15 -2.12 19.67
CA PRO A 100 -17.60 -2.26 18.31
C PRO A 100 -16.31 -1.44 18.13
N LEU A 101 -15.31 -2.01 17.46
CA LEU A 101 -13.98 -1.40 17.30
C LEU A 101 -13.36 -1.77 15.94
N THR A 102 -12.88 -0.78 15.20
CA THR A 102 -11.98 -0.99 14.06
C THR A 102 -10.55 -0.69 14.49
N ILE A 103 -9.64 -1.64 14.26
CA ILE A 103 -8.22 -1.54 14.59
C ILE A 103 -7.46 -1.43 13.28
N THR A 104 -6.83 -0.29 13.03
CA THR A 104 -6.02 -0.05 11.83
C THR A 104 -4.54 -0.36 12.08
N ASP A 105 -3.76 -0.39 11.01
CA ASP A 105 -2.30 -0.53 11.05
C ASP A 105 -1.82 -1.81 11.75
N ILE A 106 -2.54 -2.92 11.54
CA ILE A 106 -2.10 -4.26 11.95
C ILE A 106 -1.21 -4.82 10.84
N ASP A 107 0.00 -5.25 11.17
CA ASP A 107 0.91 -5.88 10.21
C ASP A 107 0.21 -7.04 9.48
N ALA A 108 0.53 -7.27 8.21
CA ALA A 108 -0.01 -8.42 7.52
C ALA A 108 0.58 -9.72 8.08
N GLY A 109 -0.26 -10.74 8.23
CA GLY A 109 0.14 -12.04 8.77
C GLY A 109 -0.83 -12.57 9.83
N TRP A 110 -0.35 -13.53 10.62
CA TRP A 110 -1.15 -14.18 11.67
C TRP A 110 -1.10 -13.39 12.96
N HIS A 111 -2.28 -13.11 13.51
CA HIS A 111 -2.49 -12.39 14.76
C HIS A 111 -3.46 -13.13 15.66
N GLN A 112 -3.23 -13.09 16.98
CA GLN A 112 -4.17 -13.64 17.94
C GLN A 112 -5.13 -12.56 18.42
N VAL A 113 -6.43 -12.78 18.22
CA VAL A 113 -7.50 -11.92 18.70
C VAL A 113 -8.14 -12.54 19.93
N VAL A 114 -8.20 -11.77 21.02
CA VAL A 114 -8.86 -12.17 22.26
C VAL A 114 -9.95 -11.15 22.62
N ILE A 115 -11.17 -11.63 22.82
CA ILE A 115 -12.32 -10.79 23.17
C ILE A 115 -12.88 -11.23 24.53
N ILE A 116 -12.91 -10.30 25.49
CA ILE A 116 -13.24 -10.58 26.90
C ILE A 116 -14.39 -9.70 27.38
N LYS A 117 -15.38 -10.30 28.03
CA LYS A 117 -16.46 -9.59 28.73
C LYS A 117 -16.73 -10.23 30.09
N GLU A 118 -16.99 -9.41 31.11
CA GLU A 118 -17.31 -9.88 32.45
C GLU A 118 -18.51 -10.84 32.42
N ARG A 119 -18.37 -12.03 33.04
CA ARG A 119 -19.38 -13.12 33.08
C ARG A 119 -19.64 -13.82 31.74
N TYR A 120 -18.76 -13.63 30.76
CA TYR A 120 -18.78 -14.36 29.49
C TYR A 120 -17.48 -15.13 29.30
N ARG A 121 -17.57 -16.25 28.58
CA ARG A 121 -16.40 -17.00 28.14
C ARG A 121 -15.59 -16.15 27.18
N ALA A 122 -14.28 -16.12 27.38
CA ALA A 122 -13.39 -15.43 26.45
C ALA A 122 -13.47 -16.09 25.07
N TYR A 123 -13.47 -15.26 24.04
CA TYR A 123 -13.28 -15.69 22.65
C TYR A 123 -11.80 -15.53 22.31
N LEU A 124 -11.22 -16.54 21.67
CA LEU A 124 -9.83 -16.55 21.22
C LEU A 124 -9.81 -17.15 19.81
N GLU A 125 -9.19 -16.42 18.88
CA GLU A 125 -9.08 -16.82 17.48
C GLU A 125 -7.75 -16.33 16.92
N ASP A 126 -7.03 -17.20 16.21
CA ASP A 126 -5.89 -16.81 15.39
C ASP A 126 -6.42 -16.46 13.99
N VAL A 127 -6.17 -15.24 13.55
CA VAL A 127 -6.66 -14.69 12.27
C VAL A 127 -5.52 -14.29 11.37
N HIS A 128 -5.75 -14.35 10.05
CA HIS A 128 -4.79 -13.88 9.06
C HIS A 128 -5.25 -12.54 8.49
N VAL A 129 -4.45 -11.50 8.72
CA VAL A 129 -4.68 -10.15 8.19
C VAL A 129 -3.95 -10.00 6.86
N GLU A 130 -4.69 -9.63 5.82
CA GLU A 130 -4.12 -9.31 4.51
C GLU A 130 -3.80 -7.81 4.41
N ALA A 131 -2.68 -7.47 3.76
CA ALA A 131 -2.24 -6.10 3.65
C ALA A 131 -3.21 -5.28 2.78
N GLY A 132 -3.68 -4.15 3.30
CA GLY A 132 -4.65 -3.28 2.63
C GLY A 132 -6.10 -3.75 2.69
N GLU A 133 -6.38 -4.88 3.34
CA GLU A 133 -7.73 -5.40 3.53
C GLU A 133 -8.23 -5.19 4.97
N GLU A 134 -9.56 -5.21 5.12
CA GLU A 134 -10.23 -5.23 6.42
C GLU A 134 -10.77 -6.64 6.68
N LEU A 135 -10.38 -7.22 7.81
CA LEU A 135 -10.94 -8.47 8.31
C LEU A 135 -12.10 -8.17 9.28
N ASP A 136 -13.28 -8.70 8.99
CA ASP A 136 -14.44 -8.61 9.87
C ASP A 136 -14.52 -9.81 10.82
N ILE A 137 -14.62 -9.53 12.13
CA ILE A 137 -14.88 -10.50 13.19
C ILE A 137 -16.21 -10.12 13.86
N GLU A 138 -17.19 -11.01 13.78
CA GLU A 138 -18.46 -10.90 14.48
C GLU A 138 -18.65 -12.08 15.43
N VAL A 139 -18.86 -11.80 16.72
CA VAL A 139 -18.95 -12.85 17.74
C VAL A 139 -20.11 -12.66 18.72
N ASP A 140 -20.87 -13.73 18.93
CA ASP A 140 -21.82 -13.87 20.04
C ASP A 140 -21.16 -14.57 21.23
N LEU A 141 -20.82 -13.81 22.26
CA LEU A 141 -20.19 -14.33 23.47
C LEU A 141 -21.18 -15.14 24.30
N ARG A 142 -20.73 -16.29 24.79
CA ARG A 142 -21.53 -17.17 25.66
C ARG A 142 -21.30 -16.84 27.13
N ARG A 143 -22.38 -16.66 27.88
CA ARG A 143 -22.33 -16.45 29.34
C ARG A 143 -21.71 -17.67 30.03
N ILE A 144 -21.00 -17.43 31.14
CA ILE A 144 -20.48 -18.45 32.05
C ILE A 144 -21.60 -18.86 33.01
#